data_AF-A0A526U625-F1
#
_entry.id   AF-A0A526U625-F1
#
_cell.length_a   1.000
_cell.length_b   1.000
_cell.length_c   1.000
_cell.angle_alpha   90.00
_cell.angle_beta   90.00
_cell.angle_gamma   90.00
#
_symmetry.space_group_name_H-M   'P 1'
#
loop_
_entity.id
_entity.type
_entity.pdbx_description
1 polymer ?
#
loop_
_entity_poly.entity_id
_entity_poly.type
_entity_poly.pdbx_seq_one_letter_code
_entity_poly.pdbx_strand_id
1 'polypeptide(L)'
;LRVGRLLDEGKMAPEMISIVKRNNCGKALDIARQARDMHGGNGIQIGYHVMRHAQNLETVNTYEGTHDVHALILGRAQTGIQAFF
;
A
#
# COMPACT_ATOMS: atom_id res chain seq x y z
N LEU A 1 4.30 6.15 -14.60
CA LEU A 1 4.98 4.86 -14.34
C LEU A 1 6.50 5.08 -14.32
N ARG A 2 7.13 5.23 -13.14
CA ARG A 2 8.60 5.40 -13.03
C ARG A 2 9.33 4.12 -12.59
N VAL A 3 8.86 3.48 -11.52
CA VAL A 3 9.48 2.24 -11.01
C VAL A 3 9.44 1.12 -12.06
N GLY A 4 8.33 0.96 -12.79
CA GLY A 4 8.25 -0.01 -13.90
C GLY A 4 9.31 0.23 -14.99
N ARG A 5 9.49 1.49 -15.42
CA ARG A 5 10.54 1.83 -16.40
C ARG A 5 11.95 1.57 -15.88
N LEU A 6 12.20 1.87 -14.60
CA LEU A 6 13.50 1.59 -13.97
C LEU A 6 13.76 0.09 -13.84
N LEU A 7 12.72 -0.73 -13.66
CA LEU A 7 12.83 -2.18 -13.65
C LEU A 7 13.25 -2.69 -15.03
N ASP A 8 12.60 -2.20 -16.10
CA ASP A 8 12.95 -2.57 -17.48
C ASP A 8 14.38 -2.13 -17.85
N GLU A 9 14.83 -0.99 -17.32
CA GLU A 9 16.20 -0.49 -17.49
C GLU A 9 17.26 -1.21 -16.62
N GLY A 10 16.86 -2.15 -15.76
CA GLY A 10 17.77 -2.82 -14.81
C GLY A 10 18.32 -1.89 -13.72
N LYS A 11 17.68 -0.75 -13.47
CA LYS A 11 18.09 0.30 -12.52
C LYS A 11 17.19 0.41 -11.29
N MET A 12 16.28 -0.55 -11.10
CA MET A 12 15.39 -0.58 -9.95
C MET A 12 16.17 -1.02 -8.70
N ALA A 13 16.08 -0.22 -7.65
CA ALA A 13 16.56 -0.58 -6.31
C ALA A 13 15.38 -1.08 -5.44
N PRO A 14 15.55 -2.11 -4.60
CA PRO A 14 14.46 -2.66 -3.77
C PRO A 14 13.70 -1.65 -2.91
N GLU A 15 14.37 -0.58 -2.46
CA GLU A 15 13.78 0.53 -1.72
C GLU A 15 12.68 1.23 -2.52
N MET A 16 12.81 1.29 -3.86
CA MET A 16 11.79 1.87 -4.73
C MET A 16 10.49 1.08 -4.68
N ILE A 17 10.55 -0.26 -4.57
CA ILE A 17 9.37 -1.11 -4.38
C ILE A 17 8.74 -0.81 -3.02
N SER A 18 9.55 -0.65 -1.97
CA SER A 18 9.04 -0.30 -0.64
C SER A 18 8.27 1.02 -0.62
N ILE A 19 8.73 2.03 -1.37
CA ILE A 19 8.00 3.31 -1.53
C ILE A 19 6.64 3.06 -2.18
N VAL A 20 6.61 2.42 -3.35
CA VAL A 20 5.36 2.31 -4.13
C VAL A 20 4.37 1.34 -3.50
N LYS A 21 4.81 0.22 -2.92
CA LYS A 21 3.94 -0.73 -2.22
C LYS A 21 3.29 -0.06 -1.02
N ARG A 22 4.10 0.54 -0.13
CA ARG A 22 3.63 1.24 1.07
C ARG A 22 2.62 2.34 0.72
N ASN A 23 2.97 3.20 -0.25
CA ASN A 23 2.11 4.32 -0.63
C ASN A 23 0.83 3.84 -1.31
N ASN A 24 0.92 2.98 -2.33
CA ASN A 24 -0.24 2.64 -3.14
C ASN A 24 -1.24 1.77 -2.37
N CYS A 25 -0.78 0.82 -1.56
CA CYS A 25 -1.68 0.01 -0.73
C CYS A 25 -2.39 0.86 0.33
N GLY A 26 -1.65 1.71 1.05
CA GLY A 26 -2.23 2.59 2.08
C GLY A 26 -3.24 3.57 1.48
N LYS A 27 -2.86 4.26 0.39
CA LYS A 27 -3.74 5.20 -0.31
C LYS A 27 -4.96 4.51 -0.91
N ALA A 28 -4.81 3.32 -1.50
CA ALA A 28 -5.94 2.58 -2.05
C ALA A 28 -6.94 2.18 -0.95
N LEU A 29 -6.44 1.73 0.21
CA LEU A 29 -7.28 1.40 1.35
C LEU A 29 -8.04 2.63 1.88
N ASP A 30 -7.34 3.76 2.05
CA ASP A 30 -7.96 5.03 2.47
C ASP A 30 -9.06 5.47 1.49
N ILE A 31 -8.78 5.41 0.18
CA ILE A 31 -9.74 5.72 -0.88
C ILE A 31 -10.94 4.76 -0.82
N ALA A 32 -10.71 3.46 -0.62
CA ALA A 32 -11.79 2.48 -0.54
C ALA A 32 -12.69 2.70 0.69
N ARG A 33 -12.10 3.09 1.83
CA ARG A 33 -12.85 3.48 3.04
C ARG A 33 -13.68 4.75 2.79
N GLN A 34 -13.11 5.78 2.18
CA GLN A 34 -13.87 6.98 1.79
C GLN A 34 -14.99 6.66 0.81
N ALA A 35 -14.73 5.80 -0.19
CA ALA A 35 -15.74 5.34 -1.14
C ALA A 35 -16.88 4.60 -0.43
N ARG A 36 -16.55 3.72 0.51
CA ARG A 36 -17.53 3.05 1.35
C ARG A 36 -18.38 4.07 2.11
N ASP A 37 -17.79 5.05 2.77
CA ASP A 37 -18.51 6.04 3.59
C ASP A 37 -19.48 6.89 2.75
N MET A 38 -19.07 7.30 1.55
CA MET A 38 -19.94 8.04 0.61
C MET A 38 -21.22 7.28 0.23
N HIS A 39 -21.23 5.94 0.31
CA HIS A 39 -22.40 5.13 0.00
C HIS A 39 -23.36 4.93 1.18
N GLY A 40 -23.06 5.44 2.38
CA GLY A 40 -23.95 5.35 3.54
C GLY A 40 -24.37 3.90 3.85
N GLY A 41 -25.68 3.66 4.01
CA GLY A 41 -26.21 2.30 4.22
C GLY A 41 -25.99 1.37 3.02
N ASN A 42 -26.03 1.87 1.79
CA ASN A 42 -25.83 1.05 0.58
C ASN A 42 -24.41 0.48 0.51
N GLY A 43 -23.44 1.15 1.13
CA GLY A 43 -22.06 0.72 1.13
C GLY A 43 -21.82 -0.63 1.82
N ILE A 44 -22.69 -1.10 2.73
CA ILE A 44 -22.57 -2.45 3.34
C ILE A 44 -23.17 -3.55 2.48
N GLN A 45 -24.00 -3.21 1.50
CA GLN A 45 -24.71 -4.21 0.71
C GLN A 45 -23.75 -4.87 -0.27
N ILE A 46 -23.82 -6.19 -0.41
CA ILE A 46 -22.94 -6.95 -1.30
C ILE A 46 -23.06 -6.54 -2.78
N GLY A 47 -24.21 -5.96 -3.16
CA GLY A 47 -24.44 -5.38 -4.49
C GLY A 47 -23.55 -4.17 -4.80
N TYR A 48 -23.02 -3.48 -3.78
CA TYR A 48 -22.04 -2.41 -3.93
C TYR A 48 -20.64 -2.93 -3.54
N HIS A 49 -19.73 -2.96 -4.52
CA HIS A 49 -18.43 -3.60 -4.34
C HIS A 49 -17.46 -2.87 -3.41
N VAL A 50 -17.81 -1.67 -2.94
CA VAL A 50 -16.94 -0.81 -2.12
C VAL A 50 -16.49 -1.49 -0.83
N MET A 51 -17.38 -2.18 -0.10
CA MET A 51 -17.00 -2.87 1.13
C MET A 51 -16.10 -4.07 0.85
N ARG A 52 -16.39 -4.85 -0.20
CA ARG A 52 -15.55 -5.97 -0.64
C ARG A 52 -14.13 -5.50 -0.98
N HIS A 53 -14.00 -4.40 -1.71
CA HIS A 53 -12.68 -3.86 -2.05
C HIS A 53 -11.94 -3.30 -0.84
N ALA A 54 -12.63 -2.60 0.08
CA ALA A 54 -12.02 -2.14 1.32
C ALA A 54 -11.46 -3.32 2.14
N GLN A 55 -12.24 -4.38 2.33
CA GLN A 55 -11.80 -5.58 3.04
C GLN A 55 -10.62 -6.29 2.37
N ASN A 56 -10.63 -6.42 1.03
CA ASN A 56 -9.50 -6.98 0.31
C ASN A 56 -8.22 -6.14 0.51
N LEU A 57 -8.36 -4.81 0.54
CA LEU A 57 -7.23 -3.90 0.69
C LEU A 57 -6.65 -3.88 2.11
N GLU A 58 -7.42 -4.22 3.14
CA GLU A 58 -6.87 -4.46 4.50
C GLU A 58 -5.81 -5.57 4.46
N THR A 59 -6.13 -6.68 3.79
CA THR A 59 -5.21 -7.81 3.61
C THR A 59 -4.01 -7.40 2.77
N VAL A 60 -4.21 -6.72 1.65
CA VAL A 60 -3.12 -6.27 0.75
C VAL A 60 -2.19 -5.27 1.44
N ASN A 61 -2.71 -4.42 2.33
CA ASN A 61 -1.90 -3.48 3.10
C ASN A 61 -1.00 -4.20 4.14
N THR A 62 -1.33 -5.43 4.50
CA THR A 62 -0.62 -6.22 5.53
C THR A 62 0.32 -7.27 4.93
N TYR A 63 -0.13 -7.98 3.89
CA TYR A 63 0.66 -9.02 3.21
C TYR A 63 1.85 -8.41 2.43
N GLU A 64 2.89 -9.20 2.17
CA GLU A 64 4.13 -8.79 1.46
C GLU A 64 4.86 -7.57 2.06
N GLY A 65 4.86 -7.48 3.39
CA GLY A 65 5.50 -6.39 4.13
C GLY A 65 4.49 -5.34 4.58
N THR A 66 4.34 -5.16 5.88
CA THR A 66 3.38 -4.20 6.42
C THR A 66 3.80 -2.76 6.10
N HIS A 67 2.84 -1.84 6.23
CA HIS A 67 3.08 -0.40 6.03
C HIS A 67 4.26 0.13 6.87
N ASP A 68 4.40 -0.38 8.10
CA ASP A 68 5.46 0.00 9.02
C ASP A 68 6.80 -0.68 8.68
N VAL A 69 6.78 -1.96 8.29
CA VAL A 69 8.00 -2.64 7.85
C VAL A 69 8.64 -1.92 6.66
N HIS A 70 7.85 -1.51 5.67
CA HIS A 70 8.37 -0.69 4.57
C HIS A 70 8.87 0.69 5.03
N ALA A 71 8.21 1.31 6.03
CA ALA A 71 8.71 2.56 6.61
C ALA A 71 10.10 2.38 7.23
N LEU A 72 10.32 1.28 7.96
CA LEU A 72 11.60 0.97 8.58
C LEU A 72 12.68 0.63 7.54
N ILE A 73 12.33 -0.08 6.45
CA ILE A 73 13.26 -0.34 5.33
C ILE A 73 13.77 0.99 4.76
N LEU A 74 12.86 1.93 4.53
CA LEU A 74 13.20 3.26 4.01
C LEU A 74 13.97 4.10 5.04
N GLY A 75 13.64 3.98 6.32
CA GLY A 75 14.38 4.62 7.42
C GLY A 75 15.82 4.15 7.48
N ARG A 76 16.07 2.84 7.37
CA ARG A 76 17.42 2.27 7.27
C ARG A 76 18.14 2.77 6.02
N ALA A 77 17.47 2.81 4.87
CA ALA A 77 18.09 3.29 3.62
C ALA A 77 18.53 4.76 3.68
N GLN A 78 17.80 5.60 4.44
CA GLN A 78 18.14 7.01 4.61
C GLN A 78 19.20 7.25 5.67
N THR A 79 19.17 6.49 6.77
CA THR A 79 20.00 6.76 7.96
C THR A 79 21.21 5.83 8.09
N GLY A 80 21.22 4.69 7.41
CA GLY A 80 22.16 3.61 7.64
C GLY A 80 21.93 2.84 8.96
N ILE A 81 20.91 3.20 9.74
CA ILE A 81 20.63 2.64 11.07
C ILE A 81 19.38 1.76 11.01
N GLN A 82 19.47 0.52 11.48
CA GLN A 82 18.29 -0.35 11.58
C GLN A 82 17.44 -0.03 12.81
N ALA A 83 16.12 -0.10 12.65
CA ALA A 83 15.14 0.10 13.73
C ALA A 83 14.10 -1.04 13.80
N PHE A 84 14.43 -2.19 13.21
CA PHE A 84 13.82 -3.50 13.47
C PHE A 84 14.81 -4.34 14.29
N PHE A 85 14.28 -5.36 14.97
CA PHE A 85 15.03 -6.28 15.83
C PHE A 85 15.24 -7.64 15.17
#